data_AF-A0A285SXW0-F1
#
_entry.id   AF-A0A285SXW0-F1
#
_cell.length_a   1.000
_cell.length_b   1.000
_cell.length_c   1.000
_cell.angle_alpha   90.00
_cell.angle_beta   90.00
_cell.angle_gamma   90.00
#
_symmetry.space_group_name_H-M   'P 1'
#
loop_
_entity.id
_entity.type
_entity.pdbx_description
1 polymer ?
#
loop_
_entity_poly.entity_id
_entity_poly.type
_entity_poly.pdbx_seq_one_letter_code
_entity_poly.pdbx_strand_id
1 'polypeptide(L)' 'MNFEERIQLLGEMRKKRIKQKDLASVSVCNCSSAWISQWFNKPEIEISEEMLTKIIDYIASK' A
#
# COMPACT_ATOMS: atom_id res chain seq x y z
N MET A 1 -9.49 5.60 -5.84
CA MET A 1 -9.45 4.20 -5.38
C MET A 1 -10.46 4.00 -4.27
N ASN A 2 -11.39 3.05 -4.41
CA ASN A 2 -12.39 2.72 -3.41
C ASN A 2 -11.86 1.67 -2.39
N PHE A 3 -12.66 1.35 -1.38
CA PHE A 3 -12.24 0.40 -0.33
C PHE A 3 -12.07 -1.03 -0.86
N GLU A 4 -12.92 -1.48 -1.78
CA GLU A 4 -12.82 -2.83 -2.37
C GLU A 4 -11.51 -3.02 -3.15
N GLU A 5 -11.13 -2.03 -3.97
CA GLU A 5 -9.86 -2.00 -4.68
C GLU A 5 -8.68 -2.05 -3.69
N ARG A 6 -8.76 -1.35 -2.56
CA ARG A 6 -7.70 -1.41 -1.52
C ARG A 6 -7.54 -2.81 -0.95
N ILE A 7 -8.65 -3.50 -0.68
CA ILE A 7 -8.62 -4.88 -0.18
C ILE A 7 -8.09 -5.85 -1.24
N GLN A 8 -8.44 -5.65 -2.51
CA GLN A 8 -7.87 -6.43 -3.62
C GLN A 8 -6.35 -6.25 -3.70
N LEU A 9 -5.87 -5.00 -3.63
CA LEU A 9 -4.45 -4.66 -3.65
C LEU A 9 -3.71 -5.29 -2.45
N LEU A 10 -4.33 -5.29 -1.26
CA LEU A 10 -3.80 -5.99 -0.08
C LEU A 10 -3.69 -7.50 -0.31
N GLY A 11 -4.66 -8.08 -1.00
CA GLY A 11 -4.66 -9.49 -1.40
C GLY A 11 -3.50 -9.82 -2.34
N GLU A 12 -3.26 -8.99 -3.36
CA GLU A 12 -2.13 -9.15 -4.28
C GLU A 12 -0.79 -9.01 -3.56
N MET A 13 -0.66 -7.99 -2.70
CA MET A 13 0.51 -7.78 -1.85
C MET A 13 0.85 -9.05 -1.05
N ARG A 14 -0.17 -9.67 -0.43
CA ARG A 14 0.00 -10.91 0.35
C ARG A 14 0.40 -12.10 -0.51
N LYS A 15 -0.21 -12.27 -1.70
CA LYS A 15 0.15 -13.34 -2.65
C LYS A 15 1.62 -13.27 -3.06
N LYS A 16 2.13 -12.05 -3.24
CA LYS A 16 3.53 -11.76 -3.60
C LYS A 16 4.49 -11.75 -2.40
N ARG A 17 4.01 -12.07 -1.19
CA ARG A 17 4.76 -12.03 0.08
C ARG A 17 5.37 -10.64 0.38
N ILE A 18 4.81 -9.58 -0.19
CA ILE A 18 5.18 -8.20 0.12
C ILE A 18 4.61 -7.87 1.51
N LYS A 19 5.46 -7.32 2.37
CA LYS A 19 5.09 -6.89 3.72
C LYS A 19 4.85 -5.38 3.72
N GLN A 20 4.05 -4.91 4.67
CA GLN A 20 3.78 -3.47 4.84
C GLN A 20 5.06 -2.66 5.08
N LYS A 21 6.08 -3.26 5.71
CA LYS A 21 7.40 -2.64 5.89
C LYS A 21 8.14 -2.41 4.57
N ASP A 22 7.83 -3.18 3.52
CA ASP A 22 8.45 -3.04 2.21
C ASP A 22 7.84 -1.84 1.47
N LEU A 23 6.53 -1.62 1.63
CA LEU A 23 5.82 -0.41 1.15
C LEU A 23 6.17 0.84 1.97
N ALA A 24 6.39 0.68 3.27
CA ALA A 24 6.83 1.77 4.15
C ALA A 24 8.27 2.22 3.88
N SER A 25 9.03 1.45 3.09
CA SER A 25 10.42 1.81 2.77
C SER A 25 10.48 3.21 2.16
N VAL A 26 11.62 3.88 2.40
CA VAL A 26 11.89 5.26 1.97
C VAL A 26 11.72 5.42 0.45
N SER A 27 11.85 4.33 -0.31
CA SER A 27 11.73 4.30 -1.77
C SER A 27 10.29 4.37 -2.30
N VAL A 28 9.29 3.97 -1.50
CA VAL A 28 7.89 3.84 -1.97
C VAL A 28 7.00 4.92 -1.35
N CYS A 29 6.93 5.00 -0.02
CA CYS A 29 6.02 5.94 0.65
C CYS A 29 6.72 6.86 1.67
N ASN A 30 7.94 6.53 2.10
CA ASN A 30 8.63 7.23 3.19
C ASN A 30 7.73 7.46 4.41
N CYS A 31 7.03 6.42 4.84
CA CYS A 31 6.08 6.46 5.95
C CYS A 31 6.33 5.27 6.89
N SER A 32 5.60 5.20 8.00
CA SER A 32 5.71 4.03 8.88
C SER A 32 4.92 2.84 8.33
N SER A 33 5.35 1.62 8.66
CA SER A 33 4.59 0.39 8.36
C SER A 33 3.22 0.37 9.05
N ALA A 34 3.13 1.00 10.22
CA ALA A 34 1.87 1.21 10.93
C ALA A 34 0.93 2.10 10.12
N TRP A 35 1.43 3.16 9.48
CA TRP A 35 0.62 4.05 8.64
C TRP A 35 0.08 3.31 7.40
N ILE A 36 0.91 2.51 6.72
CA ILE A 36 0.45 1.64 5.61
C ILE A 36 -0.64 0.67 6.08
N SER A 37 -0.46 0.08 7.27
CA SER A 37 -1.48 -0.79 7.85
C SER A 37 -2.78 -0.04 8.12
N GLN A 38 -2.71 1.18 8.64
CA GLN A 38 -3.90 2.00 8.85
C GLN A 38 -4.57 2.33 7.51
N TRP A 39 -3.84 2.72 6.47
CA TRP A 39 -4.41 3.01 5.15
C TRP A 39 -5.20 1.84 4.55
N PHE A 40 -4.70 0.61 4.66
CA PHE A 40 -5.41 -0.58 4.18
C PHE A 40 -6.66 -0.91 5.00
N ASN A 41 -6.68 -0.60 6.29
CA ASN A 41 -7.75 -1.02 7.21
C ASN A 41 -8.77 0.09 7.51
N LYS A 42 -8.42 1.35 7.29
CA LYS A 42 -9.21 2.53 7.64
C LYS A 42 -9.58 3.31 6.38
N PRO A 43 -10.87 3.31 5.97
CA PRO A 43 -11.29 4.02 4.77
C PRO A 43 -11.08 5.54 4.88
N GLU A 44 -11.07 6.10 6.09
CA GLU A 44 -10.84 7.53 6.35
C GLU A 44 -9.40 8.00 6.08
N ILE A 45 -8.45 7.07 5.93
CA ILE A 45 -7.08 7.44 5.61
C ILE A 45 -6.94 7.56 4.10
N GLU A 46 -6.68 8.78 3.66
CA GLU A 46 -6.35 9.11 2.28
C GLU A 46 -4.84 9.18 2.09
N ILE A 47 -4.40 8.93 0.86
CA ILE A 47 -2.99 9.00 0.45
C ILE A 47 -2.92 9.83 -0.82
N SER A 48 -1.77 10.45 -1.09
CA SER A 48 -1.58 11.18 -2.33
C SER A 48 -1.56 10.23 -3.54
N GLU A 49 -2.00 10.73 -4.70
CA GLU A 49 -1.97 9.96 -5.95
C GLU A 49 -0.56 9.47 -6.28
N GLU A 50 0.46 10.30 -6.05
CA GLU A 50 1.87 9.92 -6.23
C GLU A 50 2.24 8.68 -5.39
N MET A 51 1.82 8.66 -4.12
CA MET A 51 2.09 7.55 -3.22
C MET A 51 1.32 6.30 -3.62
N LEU A 52 0.07 6.46 -4.09
CA LEU A 52 -0.74 5.37 -4.62
C LEU A 52 -0.08 4.71 -5.83
N THR A 53 0.37 5.50 -6.80
CA THR A 53 1.08 5.00 -7.98
C THR A 53 2.33 4.23 -7.57
N LYS A 54 3.15 4.77 -6.66
CA LYS A 54 4.35 4.08 -6.16
C LYS A 54 4.03 2.72 -5.51
N ILE A 55 2.96 2.64 -4.72
CA ILE A 55 2.53 1.37 -4.10
C ILE A 55 2.10 0.36 -5.17
N ILE A 56 1.27 0.79 -6.13
CA ILE A 56 0.78 -0.07 -7.21
C ILE A 56 1.95 -0.59 -8.04
N ASP A 57 2.87 0.29 -8.46
CA ASP A 57 4.04 -0.06 -9.25
C ASP A 57 4.96 -1.03 -8.50
N TYR A 58 5.18 -0.77 -7.21
CA TYR A 58 5.98 -1.66 -6.38
C TYR A 58 5.36 -3.06 -6.29
N ILE A 59 4.04 -3.15 -6.06
CA ILE A 59 3.33 -4.44 -6.00
C ILE A 59 3.34 -5.12 -7.36
N ALA A 60 3.14 -4.39 -8.46
CA ALA A 60 3.15 -4.93 -9.82
C ALA A 60 4.53 -5.51 -10.20
N SER A 61 5.62 -4.85 -9.78
CA SER A 61 7.00 -5.22 -10.14
C SER A 61 7.57 -6.49 -9.51
N LYS A 62 6.93 -7.02 -8.46
CA LYS A 62 7.36 -8.20 -7.69
C LYS A 62 6.62 -9.47 -8.06
#